data_AF-A0A965Y572-F1
#
_entry.id   AF-A0A965Y572-F1
#
_cell.length_a   1.000
_cell.length_b   1.000
_cell.length_c   1.000
_cell.angle_alpha   90.00
_cell.angle_beta   90.00
_cell.angle_gamma   90.00
#
_symmetry.space_group_name_H-M   'P 1'
#
loop_
_entity.id
_entity.type
_entity.pdbx_description
1 polymer ?
#
loop_
_entity_poly.entity_id
_entity_poly.type
_entity_poly.pdbx_seq_one_letter_code
_entity_poly.pdbx_strand_id
1 'polypeptide(L)'
;MDEQVLLSLIQKVKNGLLDENELVRQIKAMPFRDLGEVKFDTHRALRKGFAEIVYCPGKSESQLESIASALVDAEANILFSRATAGQ
;
A
#
# COMPACT_ATOMS: atom_id res chain seq x y z
N MET A 1 -1.94 -4.50 -3.55
CA MET A 1 -3.12 -4.86 -4.36
C MET A 1 -3.18 -6.37 -4.46
N ASP A 2 -4.36 -6.98 -4.30
CA ASP A 2 -4.54 -8.41 -4.53
C ASP A 2 -4.41 -8.70 -6.04
N GLU A 3 -3.53 -9.64 -6.41
CA GLU A 3 -3.25 -10.01 -7.80
C GLU A 3 -4.50 -10.45 -8.56
N GLN A 4 -5.42 -11.16 -7.88
CA GLN A 4 -6.65 -11.65 -8.49
C GLN A 4 -7.60 -10.51 -8.86
N VAL A 5 -7.62 -9.46 -8.04
CA VAL A 5 -8.42 -8.26 -8.30
C VAL A 5 -7.87 -7.49 -9.50
N LEU A 6 -6.55 -7.36 -9.62
CA LEU A 6 -5.93 -6.71 -10.77
C LEU A 6 -6.18 -7.49 -12.07
N LEU A 7 -5.99 -8.82 -12.05
CA LEU A 7 -6.23 -9.68 -13.20
C LEU A 7 -7.69 -9.61 -13.68
N SER A 8 -8.65 -9.57 -12.75
CA SER A 8 -10.07 -9.37 -13.03
C SER A 8 -10.33 -8.03 -13.74
N LEU A 9 -9.74 -6.94 -13.26
CA LEU A 9 -9.88 -5.63 -13.88
C LEU A 9 -9.26 -5.58 -15.29
N ILE A 10 -8.09 -6.20 -15.48
CA ILE A 10 -7.44 -6.31 -16.80
C ILE A 10 -8.31 -7.14 -17.76
N GLN A 11 -8.90 -8.25 -17.31
CA GLN A 11 -9.82 -9.05 -18.12
C GLN A 11 -11.06 -8.28 -18.53
N LYS A 12 -11.62 -7.44 -17.66
CA LYS A 12 -12.75 -6.57 -18.01
C LYS A 12 -12.37 -5.58 -19.12
N VAL A 13 -11.16 -5.01 -19.10
CA VAL A 13 -10.68 -4.15 -20.19
C VAL A 13 -10.54 -4.93 -21.49
N LYS A 14 -9.88 -6.11 -21.46
CA LYS A 14 -9.72 -6.96 -22.65
C LYS A 14 -11.04 -7.38 -23.30
N ASN A 15 -12.07 -7.56 -22.48
CA ASN A 15 -13.40 -7.94 -22.94
C ASN A 15 -14.26 -6.73 -23.37
N GLY A 16 -13.72 -5.51 -23.35
CA GLY A 16 -14.46 -4.28 -23.67
C GLY A 16 -15.51 -3.90 -22.64
N LEU A 17 -15.48 -4.51 -21.45
CA LEU A 17 -16.42 -4.28 -20.34
C LEU A 17 -15.99 -3.13 -19.43
N LEU A 18 -14.74 -2.64 -19.58
CA LEU A 18 -14.17 -1.55 -18.82
C LEU A 18 -13.26 -0.72 -19.73
N ASP A 19 -13.41 0.59 -19.70
CA ASP A 19 -12.51 1.51 -20.42
C ASP A 19 -11.15 1.59 -19.72
N GLU A 20 -10.08 1.82 -20.48
CA GLU A 20 -8.73 1.96 -19.94
C GLU A 20 -8.60 3.15 -18.97
N ASN A 21 -9.28 4.27 -19.23
CA ASN A 21 -9.27 5.41 -18.30
C ASN A 21 -10.04 5.09 -17.02
N GLU A 22 -11.07 4.26 -17.12
CA GLU A 22 -11.85 3.81 -15.96
C GLU A 22 -11.06 2.79 -15.12
N LEU A 23 -10.32 1.88 -15.76
CA LEU A 23 -9.33 1.03 -15.08
C LEU A 23 -8.32 1.89 -14.30
N VAL A 24 -7.73 2.89 -14.96
CA VAL A 24 -6.76 3.79 -14.34
C VAL A 24 -7.39 4.57 -13.19
N ARG A 25 -8.66 4.99 -13.30
CA ARG A 25 -9.40 5.64 -12.21
C ARG A 25 -9.63 4.70 -11.02
N GLN A 26 -10.05 3.46 -11.27
CA GLN A 26 -10.29 2.48 -10.21
C GLN A 26 -9.00 2.08 -9.50
N ILE A 27 -7.91 1.89 -10.24
CA ILE A 27 -6.58 1.69 -9.66
C ILE A 27 -6.21 2.93 -8.83
N LYS A 28 -6.35 4.15 -9.35
CA LYS A 28 -6.05 5.38 -8.59
C LYS A 28 -6.93 5.54 -7.32
N ALA A 29 -8.18 5.08 -7.36
CA ALA A 29 -9.15 5.17 -6.28
C ALA A 29 -8.96 4.10 -5.18
N MET A 30 -8.10 3.11 -5.40
CA MET A 30 -7.74 2.08 -4.40
C MET A 30 -6.30 2.24 -3.87
N PRO A 31 -5.93 3.37 -3.25
CA PRO A 31 -4.55 3.60 -2.82
C PRO A 31 -4.21 2.96 -1.47
N PHE A 32 -5.19 2.41 -0.76
CA PHE A 32 -5.02 1.96 0.61
C PHE A 32 -5.20 0.44 0.77
N ARG A 33 -4.23 -0.23 1.38
CA ARG A 33 -4.41 -1.58 1.95
C ARG A 33 -4.74 -1.42 3.42
N ASP A 34 -5.89 -1.92 3.84
CA ASP A 34 -6.36 -1.83 5.23
C ASP A 34 -6.13 -3.17 5.92
N LEU A 35 -5.27 -3.18 6.94
CA LEU A 35 -5.02 -4.34 7.82
C LEU A 35 -5.73 -4.19 9.18
N GLY A 36 -6.77 -3.37 9.27
CA GLY A 36 -7.54 -3.12 10.49
C GLY A 36 -6.93 -2.04 11.37
N GLU A 37 -5.72 -2.26 11.91
CA GLU A 37 -5.02 -1.26 12.72
C GLU A 37 -4.13 -0.32 11.89
N VAL A 38 -3.84 -0.70 10.65
CA VAL A 38 -2.90 0.01 9.77
C VAL A 38 -3.46 0.13 8.37
N LYS A 39 -3.45 1.37 7.87
CA LYS A 39 -3.86 1.70 6.50
C LYS A 39 -2.63 2.13 5.69
N PHE A 40 -2.17 1.26 4.79
CA PHE A 40 -0.98 1.46 3.97
C PHE A 40 -1.32 2.21 2.70
N ASP A 41 -0.61 3.30 2.39
CA ASP A 41 -0.81 4.06 1.15
C ASP A 41 0.15 3.53 0.07
N THR A 42 -0.15 2.33 -0.41
CA THR A 42 0.67 1.60 -1.41
C THR A 42 0.89 2.36 -2.72
N HIS A 43 0.11 3.41 -3.00
CA HIS A 43 0.26 4.25 -4.21
C HIS A 43 1.10 5.52 -3.97
N ARG A 44 1.61 5.73 -2.76
CA ARG A 44 2.39 6.93 -2.43
C ARG A 44 3.68 7.02 -3.24
N ALA A 45 4.40 5.93 -3.45
CA ALA A 45 5.63 5.91 -4.25
C ALA A 45 5.39 6.39 -5.70
N LEU A 46 4.30 5.90 -6.33
CA LEU A 46 3.86 6.32 -7.67
C LEU A 46 3.47 7.81 -7.75
N ARG A 47 2.90 8.39 -6.68
CA ARG A 47 2.46 9.79 -6.67
C ARG A 47 3.53 10.80 -6.24
N LYS A 48 4.55 10.38 -5.49
CA LYS A 48 5.44 11.28 -4.76
C LYS A 48 6.94 10.99 -4.94
N GLY A 49 7.32 9.82 -5.47
CA GLY A 49 8.72 9.50 -5.76
C GLY A 49 9.62 9.22 -4.55
N PHE A 50 9.05 9.05 -3.34
CA PHE A 50 9.82 8.72 -2.13
C PHE A 50 9.17 7.62 -1.29
N ALA A 51 10.01 7.03 -0.44
CA ALA A 51 9.74 5.92 0.50
C ALA A 51 8.47 6.07 1.34
N GLU A 52 7.92 4.95 1.78
CA GLU A 52 6.82 4.93 2.75
C GLU A 52 7.38 5.30 4.14
N ILE A 53 6.74 6.24 4.84
CA ILE A 53 7.19 6.71 6.16
C ILE A 53 6.20 6.22 7.22
N VAL A 54 6.68 5.38 8.13
CA VAL A 54 5.95 4.93 9.31
C VAL A 54 6.21 5.91 10.45
N TYR A 55 5.14 6.42 11.07
CA TYR A 55 5.25 7.26 12.26
C TYR A 55 5.19 6.39 13.52
N CYS A 56 6.30 6.24 14.24
CA CYS A 56 6.44 5.30 15.36
C CYS A 56 5.79 5.72 16.70
N PRO A 57 5.70 7.00 17.07
CA PRO A 57 5.18 7.37 18.38
C PRO A 57 3.76 6.86 18.63
N GLY A 58 3.55 6.22 19.78
CA GLY A 58 2.28 5.64 20.20
C GLY A 58 1.96 4.24 19.65
N LYS A 59 2.88 3.62 18.88
CA LYS A 59 2.75 2.23 18.41
C LYS A 59 3.51 1.27 19.30
N SER A 60 2.93 0.10 19.58
CA SER A 60 3.65 -0.99 20.25
C SER A 60 4.68 -1.63 19.32
N GLU A 61 5.66 -2.33 19.89
CA GLU A 61 6.60 -3.16 19.13
C GLU A 61 5.86 -4.15 18.21
N SER A 62 4.84 -4.84 18.73
CA SER A 62 4.03 -5.79 17.94
C SER A 62 3.32 -5.14 16.74
N GLN A 63 2.87 -3.89 16.87
CA GLN A 63 2.31 -3.15 15.75
C GLN A 63 3.38 -2.79 14.73
N LEU A 64 4.57 -2.37 15.18
CA LEU A 64 5.69 -2.04 14.29
C LEU A 64 6.21 -3.27 13.55
N GLU A 65 6.28 -4.44 14.19
CA GLU A 65 6.62 -5.72 13.57
C GLU A 65 5.61 -6.13 12.49
N SER A 66 4.31 -6.03 12.79
CA SER A 66 3.25 -6.30 11.82
C SER A 66 3.34 -5.38 10.60
N ILE A 67 3.61 -4.09 10.85
CA ILE A 67 3.84 -3.09 9.80
C ILE A 67 5.06 -3.45 8.95
N ALA A 68 6.19 -3.76 9.59
CA ALA A 68 7.43 -4.11 8.89
C ALA A 68 7.23 -5.37 8.04
N SER A 69 6.63 -6.42 8.60
CA SER A 69 6.36 -7.67 7.89
C SER A 69 5.46 -7.45 6.67
N ALA A 70 4.43 -6.61 6.78
CA ALA A 70 3.54 -6.30 5.66
C ALA A 70 4.21 -5.50 4.54
N LEU A 71 5.29 -4.78 4.86
CA LEU A 71 6.01 -3.90 3.93
C LEU A 71 7.24 -4.55 3.29
N VAL A 72 7.80 -5.60 3.89
CA VAL A 72 8.90 -6.38 3.29
C VAL A 72 8.52 -6.94 1.92
N ASP A 73 7.27 -7.39 1.77
CA ASP A 73 6.75 -7.94 0.51
C ASP A 73 6.57 -6.88 -0.59
N ALA A 74 6.65 -5.59 -0.26
CA ALA A 74 6.38 -4.48 -1.18
C ALA A 74 7.65 -3.98 -1.92
N GLU A 75 8.83 -4.57 -1.67
CA GLU A 75 10.14 -4.16 -2.25
C GLU A 75 10.41 -2.63 -2.21
N ALA A 76 9.86 -1.95 -1.20
CA ALA A 76 9.94 -0.50 -1.07
C ALA A 76 10.96 -0.09 0.01
N ASN A 77 11.67 1.02 -0.23
CA ASN A 77 12.40 1.69 0.84
C ASN A 77 11.38 2.24 1.86
N ILE A 78 11.58 1.95 3.14
CA ILE A 78 10.68 2.35 4.23
C ILE A 78 11.48 3.10 5.29
N LEU A 79 10.92 4.20 5.80
CA LEU A 79 11.50 4.97 6.90
C LEU A 79 10.60 4.90 8.13
N PHE A 80 11.12 4.34 9.22
CA PHE A 80 10.50 4.42 10.53
C PHE A 80 10.95 5.72 11.20
N SER A 81 10.02 6.66 11.35
CA SER A 81 10.29 8.01 11.85
C SER A 81 9.93 8.15 13.32
N ARG A 82 10.81 8.85 14.06
CA ARG A 82 10.65 9.12 15.50
C ARG A 82 10.53 7.85 16.35
N ALA A 83 11.23 6.79 15.99
CA ALA A 83 11.41 5.63 16.85
C ALA A 83 12.14 6.04 18.15
N THR A 84 11.82 5.36 19.24
CA THR A 84 12.49 5.52 20.54
C THR A 84 13.41 4.32 20.78
N ALA A 85 14.26 4.37 21.81
CA ALA A 85 15.23 3.29 22.07
C ALA A 85 14.60 1.93 22.41
N GLY A 86 13.30 1.89 22.73
CA GLY A 86 12.54 0.66 22.96
C GLY A 86 11.55 0.35 21.84
N GLN A 87 11.86 0.73 20.60
CA GLN A 87 11.07 0.48 19.39
C GLN A 87 11.99 0.19 18.20
#